data_AF-A0A1C2GRY4-F1
#
_entry.id   AF-A0A1C2GRY4-F1
#
_cell.length_a   1.000
_cell.length_b   1.000
_cell.length_c   1.000
_cell.angle_alpha   90.00
_cell.angle_beta   90.00
_cell.angle_gamma   90.00
#
_symmetry.space_group_name_H-M   'P 1'
#
loop_
_entity.id
_entity.type
_entity.pdbx_description
1 polymer ?
#
loop_
_entity_poly.entity_id
_entity_poly.type
_entity_poly.pdbx_seq_one_letter_code
_entity_poly.pdbx_strand_id
1 'polypeptide(L)'
;MAFFKKQLVMLKLLLSGYSESHQKDELFLHEALRHSNTEDDFKNICFVLGKSGGLFCVPTLMAFAKDENQAKAVAAINTISQIRERVKERDNSEMQNFFSPSFWQLHWIGSKERFISYAACIAGIFDNESLFEEKLIDDIGEKLMREIYVDIFPHESFRELRLCTSGWETKEDFVQVLSEIQADTLVQSVMLDGTIVKSPEAFYEENMINMRCDYLLTRLKFNVDYSSFHYLLKVASRLNEPD
;
A
#
# COMPACT_ATOMS: atom_id res chain seq x y z
N MET A 1 20.34 -14.77 10.37
CA MET A 1 20.81 -13.98 9.20
C MET A 1 20.04 -12.67 9.03
N ALA A 2 18.69 -12.67 9.08
CA ALA A 2 17.86 -11.46 8.91
C ALA A 2 18.08 -10.36 9.97
N PHE A 3 18.29 -10.73 11.24
CA PHE A 3 18.57 -9.76 12.32
C PHE A 3 19.82 -8.91 12.07
N PHE A 4 20.93 -9.55 11.66
CA PHE A 4 22.20 -8.88 11.39
C PHE A 4 22.10 -7.95 10.17
N LYS A 5 21.39 -8.39 9.12
CA LYS A 5 21.08 -7.55 7.95
C LYS A 5 20.31 -6.30 8.36
N LYS A 6 19.29 -6.44 9.22
CA LYS A 6 18.49 -5.31 9.71
C LYS A 6 19.33 -4.29 10.48
N GLN A 7 20.18 -4.74 11.40
CA GLN A 7 21.06 -3.82 12.15
C GLN A 7 22.04 -3.07 11.24
N LEU A 8 22.62 -3.74 10.23
CA LEU A 8 23.50 -3.11 9.26
C LEU A 8 22.77 -2.04 8.42
N VAL A 9 21.57 -2.36 7.94
CA VAL A 9 20.72 -1.43 7.19
C VAL A 9 20.37 -0.21 8.06
N MET A 10 19.97 -0.43 9.31
CA MET A 10 19.65 0.64 10.25
C MET A 10 20.84 1.56 10.49
N LEU A 11 22.03 1.00 10.74
CA LEU A 11 23.25 1.79 10.93
C LEU A 11 23.59 2.61 9.68
N LYS A 12 23.48 2.00 8.50
CA LYS A 12 23.77 2.67 7.22
C LYS A 12 22.86 3.89 6.99
N LEU A 13 21.55 3.74 7.22
CA LEU A 13 20.57 4.82 7.08
C LEU A 13 20.74 5.91 8.14
N LEU A 14 21.14 5.56 9.37
CA LEU A 14 21.46 6.55 10.40
C LEU A 14 22.68 7.41 10.04
N LEU A 15 23.71 6.80 9.45
CA LEU A 15 24.95 7.50 9.08
C LEU A 15 24.78 8.36 7.83
N SER A 16 24.00 7.88 6.85
CA SER A 16 23.98 8.46 5.51
C SER A 16 22.72 9.25 5.18
N GLY A 17 21.66 9.12 5.99
CA GLY A 17 20.33 9.65 5.67
C GLY A 17 19.68 8.94 4.47
N TYR A 18 18.52 9.47 4.05
CA TYR A 18 17.86 9.02 2.84
C TYR A 18 18.56 9.53 1.57
N SER A 19 18.74 8.65 0.60
CA SER A 19 19.16 8.95 -0.78
C SER A 19 18.59 7.89 -1.72
N GLU A 20 18.49 8.19 -3.02
CA GLU A 20 18.03 7.22 -4.03
C GLU A 20 18.86 5.93 -4.03
N SER A 21 20.17 6.04 -3.77
CA SER A 21 21.08 4.89 -3.62
C SER A 21 20.74 3.96 -2.44
N HIS A 22 19.90 4.41 -1.50
CA HIS A 22 19.47 3.66 -0.32
C HIS A 22 17.99 3.25 -0.36
N GLN A 23 17.30 3.42 -1.50
CA GLN A 23 15.89 3.04 -1.64
C GLN A 23 15.60 1.59 -1.21
N LYS A 24 16.44 0.64 -1.64
CA LYS A 24 16.28 -0.79 -1.27
C LYS A 24 16.42 -1.03 0.23
N ASP A 25 17.26 -0.25 0.90
CA ASP A 25 17.50 -0.35 2.34
C ASP A 25 16.30 0.22 3.13
N GLU A 26 15.72 1.32 2.66
CA GLU A 26 14.49 1.89 3.23
C GLU A 26 13.29 0.94 3.05
N LEU A 27 13.08 0.39 1.84
CA LEU A 27 12.03 -0.59 1.58
C LEU A 27 12.16 -1.83 2.48
N PHE A 28 13.38 -2.31 2.69
CA PHE A 28 13.64 -3.40 3.63
C PHE A 28 13.22 -3.03 5.07
N LEU A 29 13.43 -1.79 5.51
CA LEU A 29 12.96 -1.34 6.81
C LEU A 29 11.45 -1.18 6.88
N HIS A 30 10.76 -0.79 5.80
CA HIS A 30 9.29 -0.76 5.78
C HIS A 30 8.71 -2.15 5.99
N GLU A 31 9.24 -3.13 5.27
CA GLU A 31 8.84 -4.53 5.43
C GLU A 31 9.14 -5.04 6.84
N ALA A 32 10.34 -4.75 7.38
CA ALA A 32 10.69 -5.12 8.75
C ALA A 32 9.79 -4.44 9.79
N LEU A 33 9.37 -3.19 9.57
CA LEU A 33 8.46 -2.46 10.44
C LEU A 33 7.10 -3.16 10.54
N ARG A 34 6.56 -3.63 9.40
CA ARG A 34 5.26 -4.34 9.35
C ARG A 34 5.27 -5.67 10.09
N HIS A 35 6.40 -6.39 10.01
CA HIS A 35 6.60 -7.70 10.64
C HIS A 35 7.19 -7.63 12.05
N SER A 36 7.34 -6.43 12.62
CA SER A 36 7.92 -6.28 13.95
C SER A 36 7.01 -6.91 15.02
N ASN A 37 7.55 -7.88 15.75
CA ASN A 37 6.78 -8.59 16.79
C ASN A 37 6.87 -7.93 18.17
N THR A 38 7.83 -7.03 18.39
CA THR A 38 8.03 -6.35 19.67
C THR A 38 7.94 -4.84 19.51
N GLU A 39 7.47 -4.17 20.56
CA GLU A 39 7.35 -2.71 20.60
C GLU A 39 8.72 -2.03 20.50
N ASP A 40 9.76 -2.59 21.14
CA ASP A 40 11.11 -2.05 21.08
C ASP A 40 11.71 -2.13 19.69
N ASP A 41 11.48 -3.24 18.98
CA ASP A 41 11.95 -3.38 17.60
C ASP A 41 11.26 -2.37 16.67
N PHE A 42 9.94 -2.22 16.83
CA PHE A 42 9.17 -1.21 16.10
C PHE A 42 9.69 0.21 16.38
N LYS A 43 9.89 0.57 17.65
CA LYS A 43 10.44 1.88 18.07
C LYS A 43 11.81 2.15 17.46
N ASN A 44 12.68 1.15 17.45
CA ASN A 44 14.02 1.29 16.89
C ASN A 44 13.99 1.54 15.37
N ILE A 45 13.15 0.81 14.63
CA ILE A 45 12.98 1.03 13.19
C ILE A 45 12.36 2.41 12.93
N CYS A 46 11.32 2.78 13.67
CA CYS A 46 10.71 4.11 13.63
C CYS A 46 11.73 5.24 13.84
N PHE A 47 12.59 5.10 14.85
CA PHE A 47 13.66 6.07 15.11
C PHE A 47 14.59 6.24 13.91
N VAL A 48 15.04 5.14 13.29
CA VAL A 48 15.90 5.18 12.11
C VAL A 48 15.20 5.85 10.93
N LEU A 49 13.94 5.48 10.65
CA LEU A 49 13.16 6.07 9.56
C LEU A 49 12.96 7.57 9.77
N GLY A 50 12.61 8.01 10.99
CA GLY A 50 12.49 9.43 11.34
C GLY A 50 13.81 10.20 11.17
N LYS A 51 14.94 9.57 11.49
CA LYS A 51 16.27 10.15 11.27
C LYS A 51 16.70 10.16 9.81
N SER A 52 16.28 9.19 9.00
CA SER A 52 16.55 9.16 7.56
C SER A 52 15.74 10.22 6.81
N GLY A 53 14.50 10.46 7.22
CA GLY A 53 13.63 11.53 6.68
C GLY A 53 12.96 11.22 5.34
N GLY A 54 12.96 9.96 4.89
CA GLY A 54 12.28 9.59 3.65
C GLY A 54 10.76 9.73 3.76
N LEU A 55 10.13 10.36 2.78
CA LEU A 55 8.66 10.51 2.74
C LEU A 55 7.94 9.19 2.41
N PHE A 56 8.63 8.25 1.78
CA PHE A 56 8.09 6.94 1.41
C PHE A 56 7.67 6.09 2.62
N CYS A 57 8.22 6.34 3.81
CA CYS A 57 7.82 5.62 5.02
C CYS A 57 6.52 6.15 5.65
N VAL A 58 6.10 7.36 5.29
CA VAL A 58 4.95 8.05 5.92
C VAL A 58 3.64 7.27 5.79
N PRO A 59 3.24 6.73 4.63
CA PRO A 59 2.00 5.97 4.51
C PRO A 59 1.96 4.76 5.45
N THR A 60 3.07 4.02 5.55
CA THR A 60 3.18 2.88 6.47
C THR A 60 3.05 3.33 7.93
N LEU A 61 3.70 4.43 8.31
CA LEU A 61 3.58 5.00 9.66
C LEU A 61 2.16 5.50 9.95
N MET A 62 1.49 6.13 8.97
CA MET A 62 0.10 6.60 9.10
C MET A 62 -0.86 5.44 9.35
N ALA A 63 -0.65 4.31 8.69
CA ALA A 63 -1.46 3.12 8.89
C ALA A 63 -1.38 2.60 10.34
N PHE A 64 -0.21 2.70 10.98
CA PHE A 64 -0.02 2.40 12.41
C PHE A 64 -0.57 3.49 13.34
N ALA A 65 -0.46 4.76 12.94
CA ALA A 65 -0.94 5.89 13.74
C ALA A 65 -2.48 5.94 13.84
N LYS A 66 -3.21 5.45 12.83
CA LYS A 66 -4.68 5.42 12.79
C LYS A 66 -5.30 4.69 14.00
N ASP A 67 -4.62 3.68 14.55
CA ASP A 67 -5.09 2.97 15.75
C ASP A 67 -4.49 3.59 17.02
N GLU A 68 -4.88 4.81 17.36
CA GLU A 68 -4.27 5.67 18.41
C GLU A 68 -4.07 4.99 19.78
N ASN A 69 -4.88 3.97 20.10
CA ASN A 69 -4.82 3.23 21.36
C ASN A 69 -3.76 2.11 21.41
N GLN A 70 -3.00 1.89 20.33
CA GLN A 70 -1.94 0.88 20.29
C GLN A 70 -0.57 1.47 20.66
N ALA A 71 0.25 0.72 21.41
CA ALA A 71 1.59 1.17 21.81
C ALA A 71 2.50 1.55 20.62
N LYS A 72 2.29 0.90 19.45
CA LYS A 72 2.97 1.24 18.19
C LYS A 72 2.54 2.59 17.61
N ALA A 73 1.33 3.07 17.87
CA ALA A 73 0.82 4.33 17.33
C ALA A 73 1.63 5.52 17.83
N VAL A 74 2.00 5.55 19.11
CA VAL A 74 2.81 6.64 19.69
C VAL A 74 4.17 6.75 18.99
N ALA A 75 4.84 5.62 18.76
CA ALA A 75 6.12 5.61 18.06
C ALA A 75 5.99 6.07 16.60
N ALA A 76 4.91 5.66 15.92
CA ALA A 76 4.61 6.10 14.56
C ALA A 76 4.35 7.62 14.49
N ILE A 77 3.49 8.16 15.36
CA ILE A 77 3.14 9.59 15.45
C ILE A 77 4.38 10.45 15.72
N ASN A 78 5.24 10.02 16.65
CA ASN A 78 6.49 10.72 16.96
C ASN A 78 7.46 10.71 15.77
N THR A 79 7.47 9.63 14.99
CA THR A 79 8.30 9.52 13.79
C THR A 79 7.78 10.42 12.67
N ILE A 80 6.47 10.41 12.44
CA ILE A 80 5.77 11.29 11.50
C ILE A 80 6.07 12.76 11.82
N SER A 81 5.96 13.14 13.09
CA SER A 81 6.26 14.51 13.54
C SER A 81 7.70 14.92 13.23
N GLN A 82 8.66 14.01 13.43
CA GLN A 82 10.07 14.27 13.10
C GLN A 82 10.30 14.47 11.59
N ILE A 83 9.62 13.68 10.76
CA ILE A 83 9.70 13.82 9.29
C ILE A 83 9.05 15.12 8.85
N ARG A 84 7.87 15.44 9.38
CA ARG A 84 7.12 16.66 9.07
C ARG A 84 7.91 17.92 9.36
N GLU A 85 8.55 18.01 10.53
CA GLU A 85 9.35 19.20 10.90
C GLU A 85 10.50 19.48 9.92
N ARG A 86 11.05 18.46 9.25
CA ARG A 86 12.12 18.63 8.24
C ARG A 86 11.64 19.20 6.91
N VAL A 87 10.37 18.97 6.58
CA VAL A 87 9.77 19.42 5.32
C VAL A 87 8.86 20.64 5.50
N LYS A 88 8.76 21.15 6.73
CA LYS A 88 7.90 22.27 7.14
C LYS A 88 8.17 23.58 6.43
N GLU A 89 9.36 23.80 5.87
CA GLU A 89 9.65 25.01 5.09
C GLU A 89 9.01 24.97 3.68
N ARG A 90 8.45 23.82 3.27
CA ARG A 90 7.75 23.60 1.99
C ARG A 90 6.23 23.59 2.16
N ASP A 91 5.71 24.19 3.24
CA ASP A 91 4.31 24.10 3.68
C ASP A 91 3.32 24.66 2.64
N ASN A 92 2.82 23.78 1.80
CA ASN A 92 1.61 24.00 1.00
C ASN A 92 0.49 23.10 1.56
N SER A 93 -0.76 23.39 1.19
CA SER A 93 -1.93 22.64 1.66
C SER A 93 -1.84 21.14 1.35
N GLU A 94 -1.18 20.76 0.26
CA GLU A 94 -0.95 19.38 -0.14
C GLU A 94 -0.02 18.64 0.85
N MET A 95 1.08 19.27 1.28
CA MET A 95 1.98 18.71 2.29
C MET A 95 1.31 18.60 3.66
N GLN A 96 0.39 19.50 4.01
CA GLN A 96 -0.39 19.35 5.25
C GLN A 96 -1.32 18.14 5.18
N ASN A 97 -1.98 17.93 4.05
CA ASN A 97 -2.86 16.78 3.83
C ASN A 97 -2.08 15.46 3.78
N PHE A 98 -0.87 15.46 3.21
CA PHE A 98 0.02 14.28 3.15
C PHE A 98 0.25 13.63 4.52
N PHE A 99 0.28 14.45 5.59
CA PHE A 99 0.45 13.97 6.96
C PHE A 99 -0.88 13.66 7.69
N SER A 100 -1.98 13.50 6.96
CA SER A 100 -3.28 13.07 7.50
C SER A 100 -3.55 11.59 7.17
N PRO A 101 -4.02 10.77 8.12
CA PRO A 101 -4.47 9.40 7.82
C PRO A 101 -5.54 9.33 6.73
N SER A 102 -6.46 10.31 6.67
CA SER A 102 -7.55 10.33 5.69
C SER A 102 -7.07 10.55 4.26
N PHE A 103 -5.91 11.19 4.05
CA PHE A 103 -5.32 11.39 2.73
C PHE A 103 -4.88 10.07 2.08
N TRP A 104 -4.48 9.10 2.90
CA TRP A 104 -4.05 7.77 2.46
C TRP A 104 -5.20 6.77 2.31
N GLN A 105 -6.39 7.11 2.82
CA GLN A 105 -7.57 6.28 2.66
C GLN A 105 -8.04 6.30 1.20
N LEU A 106 -8.08 5.13 0.57
CA LEU A 106 -8.56 5.01 -0.80
C LEU A 106 -10.07 5.29 -0.84
N HIS A 107 -10.50 6.10 -1.80
CA HIS A 107 -11.91 6.32 -2.11
C HIS A 107 -12.23 5.52 -3.37
N TRP A 108 -13.21 4.64 -3.27
CA TRP A 108 -13.69 3.85 -4.39
C TRP A 108 -14.67 4.67 -5.22
N ILE A 109 -14.34 4.84 -6.50
CA ILE A 109 -15.11 5.59 -7.49
C ILE A 109 -15.56 4.71 -8.67
N GLY A 110 -15.02 3.50 -8.79
CA GLY A 110 -15.50 2.51 -9.77
C GLY A 110 -16.87 1.95 -9.38
N SER A 111 -17.44 1.14 -10.28
CA SER A 111 -18.71 0.45 -10.02
C SER A 111 -18.61 -0.55 -8.86
N LYS A 112 -19.78 -0.98 -8.37
CA LYS A 112 -19.91 -1.98 -7.31
C LYS A 112 -19.41 -3.35 -7.78
N GLU A 113 -19.71 -3.68 -9.03
CA GLU A 113 -19.24 -4.86 -9.75
C GLU A 113 -17.70 -4.90 -9.74
N ARG A 114 -17.06 -3.79 -10.12
CA ARG A 114 -15.59 -3.67 -10.10
C ARG A 114 -15.01 -3.76 -8.69
N PHE A 115 -15.71 -3.26 -7.67
CA PHE A 115 -15.27 -3.43 -6.28
C PHE A 115 -15.29 -4.88 -5.84
N ILE A 116 -16.32 -5.63 -6.26
CA ILE A 116 -16.40 -7.07 -6.00
C ILE A 116 -15.27 -7.80 -6.76
N SER A 117 -15.03 -7.46 -8.03
CA SER A 117 -13.92 -8.00 -8.83
C SER A 117 -12.56 -7.70 -8.21
N TYR A 118 -12.37 -6.51 -7.62
CA TYR A 118 -11.16 -6.14 -6.91
C TYR A 118 -10.89 -7.05 -5.70
N ALA A 119 -11.92 -7.32 -4.88
CA ALA A 119 -11.81 -8.26 -3.78
C ALA A 119 -11.51 -9.69 -4.27
N ALA A 120 -12.14 -10.12 -5.37
CA ALA A 120 -11.89 -11.43 -5.99
C ALA A 120 -10.44 -11.55 -6.53
N CYS A 121 -9.91 -10.51 -7.17
CA CYS A 121 -8.52 -10.47 -7.61
C CYS A 121 -7.54 -10.67 -6.45
N ILE A 122 -7.80 -9.99 -5.32
CA ILE A 122 -6.99 -10.12 -4.11
C ILE A 122 -7.10 -11.52 -3.51
N ALA A 123 -8.31 -12.10 -3.47
CA ALA A 123 -8.53 -13.46 -3.00
C ALA A 123 -7.71 -14.51 -3.78
N GLY A 124 -7.58 -14.32 -5.10
CA GLY A 124 -6.81 -15.21 -5.97
C GLY A 124 -5.30 -15.33 -5.64
N ILE A 125 -4.73 -14.44 -4.81
CA ILE A 125 -3.34 -14.59 -4.32
C ILE A 125 -3.22 -15.60 -3.18
N PHE A 126 -4.27 -15.78 -2.39
CA PHE A 126 -4.23 -16.65 -1.20
C PHE A 126 -4.50 -18.10 -1.53
N ASP A 127 -5.22 -18.39 -2.63
CA ASP A 127 -5.57 -19.73 -3.06
C ASP A 127 -5.16 -19.98 -4.51
N ASN A 128 -4.33 -21.00 -4.72
CA ASN A 128 -3.86 -21.41 -6.06
C ASN A 128 -4.82 -22.39 -6.74
N GLU A 129 -5.82 -22.93 -6.04
CA GLU A 129 -6.69 -23.99 -6.58
C GLU A 129 -8.12 -23.52 -6.86
N SER A 130 -8.62 -22.47 -6.19
CA SER A 130 -9.88 -21.81 -6.55
C SER A 130 -9.81 -20.29 -6.44
N LEU A 131 -9.70 -19.60 -7.58
CA LEU A 131 -9.79 -18.13 -7.69
C LEU A 131 -11.12 -17.55 -7.15
N PHE A 132 -12.07 -18.41 -6.76
CA PHE A 132 -13.46 -18.06 -6.46
C PHE A 132 -13.99 -18.72 -5.18
N GLU A 133 -13.14 -19.00 -4.18
CA GLU A 133 -13.69 -19.37 -2.87
C GLU A 133 -14.49 -18.20 -2.29
N GLU A 134 -15.82 -18.27 -2.41
CA GLU A 134 -16.73 -17.17 -2.07
C GLU A 134 -16.55 -16.65 -0.64
N LYS A 135 -16.25 -17.55 0.30
CA LYS A 135 -16.03 -17.18 1.69
C LYS A 135 -14.76 -16.33 1.88
N LEU A 136 -13.68 -16.70 1.18
CA LEU A 136 -12.43 -15.94 1.20
C LEU A 136 -12.63 -14.56 0.56
N ILE A 137 -13.37 -14.49 -0.55
CA ILE A 137 -13.73 -13.22 -1.20
C ILE A 137 -14.53 -12.35 -0.24
N ASP A 138 -15.53 -12.91 0.45
CA ASP A 138 -16.32 -12.19 1.45
C ASP A 138 -15.43 -11.67 2.59
N ASP A 139 -14.58 -12.51 3.17
CA ASP A 139 -13.67 -12.14 4.26
C ASP A 139 -12.68 -11.02 3.86
N ILE A 140 -12.20 -11.05 2.62
CA ILE A 140 -11.33 -10.01 2.06
C ILE A 140 -12.10 -8.72 1.81
N GLY A 141 -13.27 -8.81 1.17
CA GLY A 141 -14.13 -7.65 0.89
C GLY A 141 -14.55 -6.91 2.15
N GLU A 142 -14.90 -7.64 3.21
CA GLU A 142 -15.20 -7.07 4.53
C GLU A 142 -14.01 -6.33 5.15
N LYS A 143 -12.78 -6.82 4.95
CA LYS A 143 -11.56 -6.11 5.39
C LYS A 143 -11.31 -4.86 4.55
N LEU A 144 -11.50 -4.96 3.23
CA LEU A 144 -11.33 -3.85 2.31
C LEU A 144 -12.29 -2.71 2.64
N MET A 145 -13.58 -2.98 2.89
CA MET A 145 -14.56 -1.96 3.26
C MET A 145 -14.25 -1.18 4.54
N ARG A 146 -13.44 -1.74 5.46
CA ARG A 146 -13.00 -1.02 6.67
C ARG A 146 -11.90 0.00 6.39
N GLU A 147 -11.18 -0.18 5.29
CA GLU A 147 -9.99 0.59 4.95
C GLU A 147 -10.13 1.41 3.67
N ILE A 148 -11.09 1.08 2.82
CA ILE A 148 -11.47 1.78 1.60
C ILE A 148 -12.84 2.40 1.81
N TYR A 149 -12.97 3.69 1.53
CA TYR A 149 -14.26 4.35 1.49
C TYR A 149 -14.98 3.95 0.21
N VAL A 150 -16.05 3.18 0.33
CA VAL A 150 -16.88 2.73 -0.80
C VAL A 150 -18.35 2.93 -0.43
N ASP A 151 -19.12 3.50 -1.36
CA ASP A 151 -20.57 3.60 -1.18
C ASP A 151 -21.23 2.28 -1.60
N ILE A 152 -21.74 1.55 -0.62
CA ILE A 152 -22.42 0.27 -0.85
C ILE A 152 -23.93 0.37 -0.72
N PHE A 153 -24.51 1.55 -0.47
CA PHE A 153 -25.94 1.69 -0.26
C PHE A 153 -26.74 1.08 -1.44
N PRO A 154 -27.78 0.25 -1.22
CA PRO A 154 -28.49 0.03 0.05
C PRO A 154 -27.99 -1.16 0.89
N HIS A 155 -26.85 -1.75 0.57
CA HIS A 155 -26.33 -2.94 1.26
C HIS A 155 -25.68 -2.57 2.60
N GLU A 156 -25.63 -3.52 3.53
CA GLU A 156 -25.01 -3.35 4.86
C GLU A 156 -23.64 -4.03 4.98
N SER A 157 -23.33 -4.97 4.08
CA SER A 157 -22.11 -5.77 4.13
C SER A 157 -21.57 -6.03 2.73
N PHE A 158 -20.28 -6.36 2.64
CA PHE A 158 -19.68 -6.76 1.36
C PHE A 158 -20.36 -8.02 0.81
N ARG A 159 -20.64 -8.98 1.69
CA ARG A 159 -21.31 -10.22 1.31
C ARG A 159 -22.68 -9.96 0.69
N GLU A 160 -23.48 -9.09 1.30
CA GLU A 160 -24.79 -8.71 0.77
C GLU A 160 -24.65 -8.02 -0.58
N LEU A 161 -23.73 -7.06 -0.70
CA LEU A 161 -23.40 -6.39 -1.96
C LEU A 161 -23.10 -7.42 -3.06
N ARG A 162 -22.21 -8.40 -2.81
CA ARG A 162 -21.85 -9.45 -3.78
C ARG A 162 -23.03 -10.32 -4.18
N LEU A 163 -23.86 -10.73 -3.23
CA LEU A 163 -25.00 -11.62 -3.49
C LEU A 163 -26.15 -10.92 -4.23
N CYS A 164 -26.30 -9.61 -4.02
CA CYS A 164 -27.38 -8.82 -4.61
C CYS A 164 -26.99 -8.12 -5.92
N THR A 165 -25.69 -7.99 -6.21
CA THR A 165 -25.22 -7.39 -7.46
C THR A 165 -25.23 -8.46 -8.55
N SER A 166 -26.14 -8.34 -9.51
CA SER A 166 -26.18 -9.23 -10.68
C SER A 166 -25.17 -8.80 -11.74
N GLY A 167 -24.60 -9.76 -12.49
CA GLY A 167 -23.75 -9.43 -13.64
C GLY A 167 -22.30 -9.10 -13.31
N TRP A 168 -21.85 -9.35 -12.08
CA TRP A 168 -20.41 -9.36 -11.74
C TRP A 168 -19.71 -10.59 -12.35
N GLU A 169 -19.66 -10.66 -13.68
CA GLU A 169 -18.81 -11.61 -14.37
C GLU A 169 -17.40 -11.05 -14.43
N THR A 170 -16.66 -11.30 -13.34
CA THR A 170 -15.27 -10.87 -13.11
C THR A 170 -14.29 -11.10 -14.26
N LYS A 171 -14.64 -11.91 -15.27
CA LYS A 171 -13.74 -12.30 -16.34
C LYS A 171 -13.20 -11.10 -17.14
N GLU A 172 -14.03 -10.10 -17.42
CA GLU A 172 -13.58 -8.90 -18.15
C GLU A 172 -12.62 -8.06 -17.29
N ASP A 173 -12.98 -7.81 -16.03
CA ASP A 173 -12.12 -7.11 -15.07
C ASP A 173 -10.80 -7.86 -14.84
N PHE A 174 -10.83 -9.20 -14.74
CA PHE A 174 -9.63 -10.03 -14.66
C PHE A 174 -8.79 -9.93 -15.93
N VAL A 175 -9.39 -9.95 -17.12
CA VAL A 175 -8.68 -9.77 -18.38
C VAL A 175 -8.02 -8.40 -18.43
N GLN A 176 -8.68 -7.35 -17.93
CA GLN A 176 -8.10 -6.02 -17.82
C GLN A 176 -6.91 -6.00 -16.84
N VAL A 177 -7.04 -6.58 -15.65
CA VAL A 177 -5.92 -6.68 -14.70
C VAL A 177 -4.76 -7.46 -15.32
N LEU A 178 -5.02 -8.57 -16.02
CA LEU A 178 -3.98 -9.37 -16.68
C LEU A 178 -3.31 -8.62 -17.85
N SER A 179 -4.08 -7.88 -18.65
CA SER A 179 -3.51 -7.09 -19.76
C SER A 179 -2.61 -5.97 -19.23
N GLU A 180 -2.98 -5.36 -18.10
CA GLU A 180 -2.15 -4.36 -17.41
C GLU A 180 -0.85 -4.98 -16.88
N ILE A 181 -0.89 -6.19 -16.30
CA ILE A 181 0.33 -6.91 -15.89
C ILE A 181 1.26 -7.14 -17.10
N GLN A 182 0.69 -7.58 -18.23
CA GLN A 182 1.45 -7.82 -19.46
C GLN A 182 2.06 -6.53 -20.02
N ALA A 183 1.28 -5.44 -20.04
CA ALA A 183 1.74 -4.14 -20.48
C ALA A 183 2.87 -3.60 -19.59
N ASP A 184 2.73 -3.66 -18.26
CA ASP A 184 3.75 -3.16 -17.33
C ASP A 184 5.05 -3.98 -17.45
N THR A 185 4.94 -5.30 -17.66
CA THR A 185 6.10 -6.18 -17.92
C THR A 185 6.84 -5.79 -19.21
N LEU A 186 6.10 -5.46 -20.27
CA LEU A 186 6.66 -5.03 -21.55
C LEU A 186 7.30 -3.64 -21.45
N VAL A 187 6.70 -2.71 -20.70
CA VAL A 187 7.29 -1.39 -20.47
C VAL A 187 8.59 -1.50 -19.67
N GLN A 188 8.62 -2.35 -18.63
CA GLN A 188 9.83 -2.57 -17.84
C GLN A 188 10.99 -3.14 -18.67
N SER A 189 10.73 -4.09 -19.57
CA SER A 189 11.78 -4.62 -20.46
C SER A 189 12.30 -3.56 -21.43
N VAL A 190 11.43 -2.75 -22.03
CA VAL A 190 11.82 -1.66 -22.94
C VAL A 190 12.60 -0.56 -22.20
N MET A 191 12.27 -0.28 -20.95
CA MET A 191 13.01 0.70 -20.14
C MET A 191 14.39 0.20 -19.72
N LEU A 192 14.55 -1.10 -19.43
CA LEU A 192 15.84 -1.73 -19.16
C LEU A 192 16.76 -1.69 -20.40
N ASP A 193 16.18 -1.79 -21.59
CA ASP A 193 16.91 -1.76 -22.87
C ASP A 193 17.26 -0.33 -23.35
N GLY A 194 16.93 0.71 -22.57
CA GLY A 194 17.73 1.93 -22.53
C GLY A 194 17.35 3.10 -23.44
N THR A 195 16.07 3.27 -23.83
CA THR A 195 15.67 4.40 -24.70
C THR A 195 14.59 5.33 -24.17
N ILE A 196 13.91 4.99 -23.06
CA ILE A 196 12.76 5.77 -22.57
C ILE A 196 12.97 6.14 -21.11
N VAL A 197 13.01 7.44 -20.82
CA VAL A 197 13.03 7.99 -19.45
C VAL A 197 11.60 8.36 -19.07
N LYS A 198 11.12 7.92 -17.90
CA LYS A 198 9.81 8.32 -17.37
C LYS A 198 9.76 9.83 -17.17
N SER A 199 8.62 10.46 -17.48
CA SER A 199 8.42 11.87 -17.15
C SER A 199 8.33 12.06 -15.62
N PRO A 200 8.66 13.24 -15.09
CA PRO A 200 8.50 13.55 -13.67
C PRO A 200 7.08 13.31 -13.16
N GLU A 201 6.07 13.60 -13.99
CA GLU A 201 4.66 13.42 -13.66
C GLU A 201 4.31 11.93 -13.52
N ALA A 202 4.75 11.10 -14.48
CA ALA A 202 4.53 9.65 -14.41
C ALA A 202 5.24 9.02 -13.20
N PHE A 203 6.42 9.55 -12.83
CA PHE A 203 7.14 9.13 -11.63
C PHE A 203 6.40 9.53 -10.34
N TYR A 204 5.81 10.72 -10.31
CA TYR A 204 5.00 11.18 -9.17
C TYR A 204 3.77 10.29 -8.99
N GLU A 205 2.99 10.06 -10.05
CA GLU A 205 1.77 9.24 -10.01
C GLU A 205 2.08 7.81 -9.56
N GLU A 206 3.12 7.19 -10.12
CA GLU A 206 3.54 5.84 -9.74
C GLU A 206 3.95 5.78 -8.25
N ASN A 207 4.72 6.77 -7.77
CA ASN A 207 5.10 6.83 -6.36
C ASN A 207 3.89 6.99 -5.44
N MET A 208 2.91 7.83 -5.82
CA MET A 208 1.68 8.01 -5.05
C MET A 208 0.85 6.73 -4.98
N ILE A 209 0.73 5.98 -6.08
CA ILE A 209 0.07 4.67 -6.10
C ILE A 209 0.80 3.69 -5.19
N ASN A 210 2.13 3.61 -5.31
CA ASN A 210 2.94 2.71 -4.49
C ASN A 210 2.81 3.03 -2.98
N MET A 211 2.81 4.32 -2.62
CA MET A 211 2.61 4.79 -1.26
C MET A 211 1.20 4.46 -0.72
N ARG A 212 0.15 4.57 -1.54
CA ARG A 212 -1.20 4.14 -1.16
C ARG A 212 -1.29 2.63 -0.95
N CYS A 213 -0.63 1.85 -1.81
CA CYS A 213 -0.53 0.40 -1.64
C CYS A 213 0.19 0.05 -0.33
N ASP A 214 1.25 0.78 0.02
CA ASP A 214 1.97 0.62 1.30
C ASP A 214 1.08 0.85 2.52
N TYR A 215 0.27 1.91 2.49
CA TYR A 215 -0.72 2.18 3.53
C TYR A 215 -1.72 1.03 3.64
N LEU A 216 -2.37 0.67 2.52
CA LEU A 216 -3.42 -0.34 2.49
C LEU A 216 -2.90 -1.71 2.90
N LEU A 217 -1.74 -2.14 2.39
CA LEU A 217 -1.10 -3.40 2.77
C LEU A 217 -0.82 -3.47 4.28
N THR A 218 -0.36 -2.36 4.87
CA THR A 218 -0.11 -2.27 6.32
C THR A 218 -1.39 -2.40 7.13
N ARG A 219 -2.50 -1.83 6.66
CA ARG A 219 -3.82 -1.89 7.32
C ARG A 219 -4.45 -3.27 7.21
N LEU A 220 -4.37 -3.91 6.04
CA LEU A 220 -5.00 -5.20 5.77
C LEU A 220 -4.34 -6.37 6.53
N LYS A 221 -3.04 -6.24 6.85
CA LYS A 221 -2.28 -7.22 7.66
C LYS A 221 -2.41 -8.66 7.15
N PHE A 222 -2.47 -8.82 5.83
CA PHE A 222 -2.47 -10.13 5.21
C PHE A 222 -1.09 -10.78 5.30
N ASN A 223 -1.06 -12.08 5.54
CA ASN A 223 0.18 -12.86 5.61
C ASN A 223 0.57 -13.36 4.22
N VAL A 224 0.97 -12.44 3.35
CA VAL A 224 1.33 -12.70 1.94
C VAL A 224 2.67 -12.07 1.60
N ASP A 225 3.32 -12.58 0.56
CA ASP A 225 4.55 -11.98 0.03
C ASP A 225 4.32 -10.51 -0.32
N TYR A 226 5.16 -9.64 0.23
CA TYR A 226 5.01 -8.20 0.12
C TYR A 226 5.07 -7.73 -1.33
N SER A 227 6.04 -8.23 -2.10
CA SER A 227 6.29 -7.75 -3.47
C SER A 227 5.13 -8.13 -4.39
N SER A 228 4.67 -9.38 -4.28
CA SER A 228 3.57 -9.91 -5.08
C SER A 228 2.25 -9.23 -4.74
N PHE A 229 1.97 -9.03 -3.45
CA PHE A 229 0.73 -8.40 -3.02
C PHE A 229 0.71 -6.90 -3.30
N HIS A 230 1.81 -6.19 -3.09
CA HIS A 230 1.93 -4.77 -3.45
C HIS A 230 1.73 -4.57 -4.95
N TYR A 231 2.33 -5.41 -5.78
CA TYR A 231 2.16 -5.35 -7.23
C TYR A 231 0.70 -5.61 -7.64
N LEU A 232 0.03 -6.59 -7.04
CA LEU A 232 -1.39 -6.80 -7.33
C LEU A 232 -2.24 -5.61 -6.90
N LEU A 233 -2.04 -5.05 -5.71
CA LEU A 233 -2.79 -3.86 -5.27
C LEU A 233 -2.60 -2.70 -6.26
N LYS A 234 -1.37 -2.51 -6.77
CA LYS A 234 -1.06 -1.51 -7.80
C LYS A 234 -1.89 -1.77 -9.07
N VAL A 235 -1.83 -2.98 -9.62
CA VAL A 235 -2.51 -3.25 -10.91
C VAL A 235 -4.02 -3.28 -10.74
N ALA A 236 -4.53 -3.92 -9.69
CA ALA A 236 -5.95 -3.99 -9.41
C ALA A 236 -6.56 -2.61 -9.06
N SER A 237 -5.76 -1.62 -8.69
CA SER A 237 -6.25 -0.24 -8.49
C SER A 237 -6.83 0.39 -9.77
N ARG A 238 -6.54 -0.18 -10.95
CA ARG A 238 -7.19 0.20 -12.22
C ARG A 238 -8.69 -0.06 -12.25
N LEU A 239 -9.17 -1.02 -11.46
CA LEU A 239 -10.61 -1.25 -11.31
C LEU A 239 -11.32 -0.11 -10.57
N ASN A 240 -10.55 0.81 -9.96
CA ASN A 240 -11.05 2.00 -9.30
C ASN A 240 -11.09 3.23 -10.22
N GLU A 241 -11.25 3.03 -11.52
CA GLU A 241 -11.50 4.10 -12.48
C GLU A 241 -13.02 4.23 -12.71
N PRO A 242 -13.55 5.46 -12.90
CA PRO A 242 -14.95 5.65 -13.23
C PRO A 242 -15.27 4.98 -14.57
N ASP A 243 -16.49 4.49 -14.73
CA ASP A 243 -17.00 3.92 -15.99
C ASP A 243 -17.17 4.99 -17.08
#